data_AF-A0AA97I2L5-F1
#
_entry.id   AF-A0AA97I2L5-F1
#
_cell.length_a   1.000
_cell.length_b   1.000
_cell.length_c   1.000
_cell.angle_alpha   90.00
_cell.angle_beta   90.00
_cell.angle_gamma   90.00
#
_symmetry.space_group_name_H-M   'P 1'
#
loop_
_entity.id
_entity.type
_entity.pdbx_description
1 polymer ?
#
loop_
_entity_poly.entity_id
_entity_poly.type
_entity_poly.pdbx_seq_one_letter_code
_entity_poly.pdbx_strand_id
1 'polypeptide(L)'
;MRRYKQEQIESYERGRLEWLNRSEKLRDIVLSRSFNSDRAEQFSREGFARRLGYLEHAMHRLDELYPPNSIGASRDTVRDVELLIQAFVMNVFGALDNLAWIWALENNVKRPDGKDLRRTEVVFDGPKAKTLVKSLTPALCNVIADMKDWFAALRIYRDGVAHQIPIYIPFLFNESEDIESKRLNDAIRDAIADGDHGLVVELYSKRNELGDYGALMALSVEHSTMMLHPQMVCDLATVVNLGEQMFTELERL
;
A
#
# COMPACT_ATOMS: atom_id res chain seq x y z
N MET A 1 -7.51 10.20 -14.90
CA MET A 1 -7.04 11.59 -14.68
C MET A 1 -5.56 11.64 -14.96
N ARG A 2 -5.10 12.41 -15.96
CA ARG A 2 -3.68 12.44 -16.35
C ARG A 2 -2.80 13.22 -15.39
N ARG A 3 -3.32 14.29 -14.79
CA ARG A 3 -2.55 15.23 -13.98
C ARG A 3 -3.32 15.67 -12.75
N TYR A 4 -2.61 15.89 -11.65
CA TYR A 4 -3.13 16.55 -10.47
C TYR A 4 -3.35 18.04 -10.74
N LYS A 5 -4.40 18.60 -10.13
CA LYS A 5 -4.53 20.06 -9.97
C LYS A 5 -3.55 20.54 -8.91
N GLN A 6 -3.15 21.80 -8.98
CA GLN A 6 -2.22 22.40 -8.01
C GLN A 6 -2.67 22.21 -6.56
N GLU A 7 -3.95 22.42 -6.27
CA GLU A 7 -4.54 22.20 -4.94
C GLU A 7 -4.39 20.75 -4.45
N GLN A 8 -4.45 19.77 -5.36
CA GLN A 8 -4.28 18.36 -5.02
C GLN A 8 -2.82 18.03 -4.69
N ILE A 9 -1.88 18.67 -5.39
CA ILE A 9 -0.44 18.55 -5.11
C ILE A 9 -0.14 19.15 -3.72
N GLU A 10 -0.64 20.34 -3.43
CA GLU A 10 -0.46 20.99 -2.13
C GLU A 10 -1.09 20.20 -0.98
N SER A 11 -2.28 19.62 -1.21
CA SER A 11 -2.92 18.74 -0.26
C SER A 11 -2.12 17.46 -0.01
N TYR A 12 -1.55 16.88 -1.07
CA TYR A 12 -0.67 15.72 -0.97
C TYR A 12 0.58 16.04 -0.15
N GLU A 13 1.32 17.10 -0.49
CA GLU A 13 2.57 17.47 0.21
C GLU A 13 2.34 17.69 1.69
N ARG A 14 1.25 18.40 2.03
CA ARG A 14 0.88 18.66 3.42
C ARG A 14 0.61 17.36 4.17
N GLY A 15 -0.23 16.49 3.61
CA GLY A 15 -0.56 15.20 4.22
C GLY A 15 0.67 14.31 4.35
N ARG A 16 1.49 14.23 3.31
CA ARG A 16 2.74 13.46 3.32
C ARG A 16 3.67 13.92 4.44
N LEU A 17 3.98 15.21 4.54
CA LEU A 17 4.87 15.74 5.57
C LEU A 17 4.32 15.51 6.98
N GLU A 18 3.01 15.70 7.17
CA GLU A 18 2.36 15.44 8.46
C GLU A 18 2.56 13.98 8.90
N TRP A 19 2.22 13.03 8.03
CA TRP A 19 2.22 11.61 8.38
C TRP A 19 3.61 11.00 8.44
N LEU A 20 4.58 11.51 7.68
CA LEU A 20 5.99 11.12 7.83
C LEU A 20 6.53 11.52 9.21
N ASN A 21 6.29 12.77 9.64
CA ASN A 21 6.71 13.25 10.96
C ASN A 21 6.03 12.48 12.11
N ARG A 22 4.76 12.11 11.95
CA ARG A 22 4.06 11.26 12.94
C ARG A 22 4.59 9.84 12.95
N SER A 23 4.89 9.26 11.79
CA SER A 23 5.51 7.93 11.67
C SER A 23 6.85 7.86 12.39
N GLU A 24 7.70 8.88 12.22
CA GLU A 24 9.00 8.98 12.89
C GLU A 24 8.84 8.98 14.42
N LYS A 25 7.94 9.83 14.95
CA LYS A 25 7.65 9.89 16.39
C LYS A 25 7.09 8.58 16.93
N LEU A 26 6.17 7.95 16.19
CA LEU A 26 5.63 6.65 16.56
C LEU A 26 6.74 5.59 16.62
N ARG A 27 7.67 5.60 15.65
CA ARG A 27 8.81 4.69 15.65
C ARG A 27 9.69 4.88 16.88
N ASP A 28 9.94 6.12 17.30
CA ASP A 28 10.71 6.40 18.53
C ASP A 28 10.00 5.87 19.79
N ILE A 29 8.68 6.01 19.86
CA ILE A 29 7.86 5.42 20.93
C ILE A 29 8.01 3.89 20.95
N VAL A 30 7.85 3.25 19.79
CA VAL A 30 7.96 1.79 19.67
C VAL A 30 9.36 1.30 20.07
N LEU A 31 10.42 2.02 19.68
CA LEU A 31 11.80 1.65 19.96
C LEU A 31 12.24 1.97 21.40
N SER A 32 11.56 2.85 22.12
CA SER A 32 11.89 3.16 23.51
C SER A 32 11.09 2.33 24.52
N ARG A 33 9.99 1.71 24.08
CA ARG A 33 9.12 0.91 24.93
C ARG A 33 9.75 -0.42 25.38
N SER A 34 9.50 -0.78 26.64
CA SER A 34 9.70 -2.13 27.19
C SER A 34 8.47 -3.00 26.93
N PHE A 35 8.68 -4.28 26.63
CA PHE A 35 7.63 -5.24 26.31
C PHE A 35 7.57 -6.39 27.32
N ASN A 36 6.41 -7.04 27.43
CA ASN A 36 6.20 -8.14 28.38
C ASN A 36 6.83 -9.45 27.92
N SER A 37 7.27 -9.55 26.66
CA SER A 37 7.97 -10.73 26.13
C SER A 37 8.91 -10.39 24.97
N ASP A 38 9.98 -11.17 24.83
CA ASP A 38 10.93 -11.10 23.70
C ASP A 38 10.22 -11.17 22.35
N ARG A 39 9.11 -11.93 22.28
CA ARG A 39 8.35 -12.10 21.05
C ARG A 39 7.54 -10.84 20.71
N ALA A 40 6.95 -10.18 21.71
CA ALA A 40 6.28 -8.90 21.51
C ALA A 40 7.30 -7.84 21.08
N GLU A 41 8.47 -7.80 21.73
CA GLU A 41 9.57 -6.93 21.36
C GLU A 41 10.04 -7.17 19.93
N GLN A 42 10.17 -8.42 19.51
CA GLN A 42 10.53 -8.77 18.13
C GLN A 42 9.51 -8.22 17.13
N PHE A 43 8.21 -8.48 17.35
CA PHE A 43 7.16 -7.98 16.45
C PHE A 43 7.11 -6.44 16.43
N SER A 44 7.38 -5.78 17.54
CA SER A 44 7.46 -4.32 17.64
C SER A 44 8.66 -3.75 16.90
N ARG A 45 9.88 -4.17 17.26
CA ARG A 45 11.13 -3.56 16.77
C ARG A 45 11.50 -4.05 15.39
N GLU A 46 11.44 -5.36 15.17
CA GLU A 46 11.88 -5.98 13.91
C GLU A 46 10.77 -6.06 12.87
N GLY A 47 9.52 -6.11 13.32
CA GLY A 47 8.35 -6.07 12.47
C GLY A 47 7.89 -4.63 12.23
N PHE A 48 7.12 -4.09 13.17
CA PHE A 48 6.38 -2.84 12.99
C PHE A 48 7.28 -1.63 12.74
N ALA A 49 8.27 -1.37 13.62
CA ALA A 49 9.15 -0.20 13.52
C ALA A 49 10.00 -0.21 12.22
N ARG A 50 10.56 -1.37 11.82
CA ARG A 50 11.27 -1.48 10.54
C ARG A 50 10.34 -1.22 9.35
N ARG A 51 9.09 -1.69 9.41
CA ARG A 51 8.10 -1.45 8.36
C ARG A 51 7.70 0.01 8.24
N LEU A 52 7.54 0.73 9.35
CA LEU A 52 7.35 2.19 9.31
C LEU A 52 8.50 2.85 8.54
N GLY A 53 9.75 2.46 8.83
CA GLY A 53 10.92 2.94 8.08
C GLY A 53 10.85 2.62 6.58
N TYR A 54 10.39 1.42 6.19
CA TYR A 54 10.20 1.09 4.78
C TYR A 54 9.07 1.88 4.10
N LEU A 55 7.97 2.14 4.80
CA LEU A 55 6.88 2.96 4.30
C LEU A 55 7.33 4.40 4.07
N GLU A 56 8.04 4.99 5.05
CA GLU A 56 8.64 6.32 4.92
C GLU A 56 9.63 6.39 3.75
N HIS A 57 10.54 5.40 3.65
CA HIS A 57 11.49 5.34 2.56
C HIS A 57 10.78 5.29 1.20
N ALA A 58 9.75 4.47 1.06
CA ALA A 58 8.97 4.38 -0.17
C ALA A 58 8.25 5.69 -0.51
N MET A 59 7.75 6.43 0.48
CA MET A 59 7.17 7.76 0.26
C MET A 59 8.20 8.80 -0.19
N HIS A 60 9.46 8.70 0.24
CA HIS A 60 10.54 9.56 -0.27
C HIS A 60 10.95 9.17 -1.69
N ARG A 61 11.14 7.87 -1.94
CA ARG A 61 11.52 7.35 -3.25
C ARG A 61 10.47 7.62 -4.32
N LEU A 62 9.19 7.56 -3.97
CA LEU A 62 8.10 7.90 -4.91
C LEU A 62 8.23 9.35 -5.37
N ASP A 63 8.42 10.28 -4.45
CA ASP A 63 8.56 11.71 -4.76
C ASP A 63 9.78 12.02 -5.64
N GLU A 64 10.87 11.28 -5.44
CA GLU A 64 12.06 11.45 -6.26
C GLU A 64 11.90 10.88 -7.67
N LEU A 65 11.24 9.73 -7.81
CA LEU A 65 11.12 9.02 -9.08
C LEU A 65 9.92 9.48 -9.91
N TYR A 66 8.82 9.82 -9.25
CA TYR A 66 7.53 10.02 -9.87
C TYR A 66 6.69 10.97 -9.02
N PRO A 67 7.10 12.25 -8.87
CA PRO A 67 6.36 13.22 -8.07
C PRO A 67 4.96 13.49 -8.65
N PRO A 68 4.03 14.09 -7.89
CA PRO A 68 2.68 14.40 -8.36
C PRO A 68 2.63 15.29 -9.62
N ASN A 69 3.65 16.10 -9.87
CA ASN A 69 3.77 16.94 -11.06
C ASN A 69 4.56 16.27 -12.21
N SER A 70 4.87 14.98 -12.11
CA SER A 70 5.58 14.23 -13.15
C SER A 70 4.82 14.27 -14.47
N ILE A 71 5.56 14.46 -15.56
CA ILE A 71 5.07 14.47 -16.95
C ILE A 71 6.03 13.65 -17.79
N GLY A 72 5.51 12.76 -18.65
CA GLY A 72 6.33 12.02 -19.61
C GLY A 72 7.34 11.07 -18.97
N ALA A 73 6.98 10.41 -17.88
CA ALA A 73 7.86 9.45 -17.22
C ALA A 73 8.19 8.27 -18.15
N SER A 74 9.45 7.84 -18.14
CA SER A 74 9.88 6.69 -18.94
C SER A 74 9.24 5.39 -18.44
N ARG A 75 9.14 4.37 -19.32
CA ARG A 75 8.65 3.03 -18.90
C ARG A 75 9.49 2.45 -17.76
N ASP A 76 10.79 2.66 -17.77
CA ASP A 76 11.69 2.11 -16.74
C ASP A 76 11.48 2.82 -15.40
N THR A 77 11.35 4.15 -15.40
CA THR A 77 10.95 4.90 -14.20
C THR A 77 9.62 4.39 -13.64
N VAL A 78 8.63 4.16 -14.51
CA VAL A 78 7.33 3.64 -14.09
C VAL A 78 7.44 2.23 -13.52
N ARG A 79 8.23 1.35 -14.12
CA ARG A 79 8.46 -0.01 -13.58
C ARG A 79 9.08 0.03 -12.18
N ASP A 80 10.05 0.90 -11.95
CA ASP A 80 10.65 1.08 -10.62
C ASP A 80 9.62 1.55 -9.59
N VAL A 81 8.72 2.44 -10.01
CA VAL A 81 7.61 2.91 -9.17
C VAL A 81 6.58 1.81 -8.92
N GLU A 82 6.23 1.00 -9.92
CA GLU A 82 5.34 -0.16 -9.78
C GLU A 82 5.89 -1.16 -8.74
N LEU A 83 7.19 -1.46 -8.79
CA LEU A 83 7.88 -2.29 -7.80
C LEU A 83 7.85 -1.66 -6.39
N LEU A 84 8.07 -0.33 -6.32
CA LEU A 84 8.02 0.41 -5.07
C LEU A 84 6.63 0.37 -4.43
N ILE A 85 5.57 0.58 -5.21
CA ILE A 85 4.18 0.52 -4.76
C ILE A 85 3.85 -0.88 -4.25
N GLN A 86 4.25 -1.92 -4.98
CA GLN A 86 4.07 -3.30 -4.55
C GLN A 86 4.75 -3.57 -3.21
N ALA A 87 6.00 -3.12 -3.03
CA ALA A 87 6.70 -3.22 -1.76
C ALA A 87 6.00 -2.43 -0.64
N PHE A 88 5.50 -1.22 -0.95
CA PHE A 88 4.77 -0.38 0.00
C PHE A 88 3.51 -1.08 0.51
N VAL A 89 2.64 -1.55 -0.38
CA VAL A 89 1.40 -2.27 -0.02
C VAL A 89 1.71 -3.48 0.85
N MET A 90 2.70 -4.29 0.49
CA MET A 90 3.10 -5.44 1.31
C MET A 90 3.59 -5.05 2.72
N ASN A 91 4.26 -3.90 2.85
CA ASN A 91 4.68 -3.37 4.15
C ASN A 91 3.51 -2.83 4.98
N VAL A 92 2.50 -2.21 4.36
CA VAL A 92 1.26 -1.79 5.04
C VAL A 92 0.61 -3.02 5.70
N PHE A 93 0.44 -4.10 4.95
CA PHE A 93 -0.12 -5.34 5.48
C PHE A 93 0.72 -5.95 6.59
N GLY A 94 2.03 -6.04 6.38
CA GLY A 94 2.92 -6.58 7.38
C GLY A 94 2.88 -5.77 8.68
N ALA A 95 2.75 -4.44 8.59
CA ALA A 95 2.66 -3.56 9.75
C ALA A 95 1.39 -3.83 10.56
N LEU A 96 0.24 -4.01 9.89
CA LEU A 96 -1.03 -4.36 10.54
C LEU A 96 -0.97 -5.73 11.22
N ASP A 97 -0.40 -6.74 10.54
CA ASP A 97 -0.18 -8.05 11.14
C ASP A 97 0.73 -7.96 12.38
N ASN A 98 1.79 -7.13 12.31
CA ASN A 98 2.69 -6.93 13.45
C ASN A 98 1.97 -6.26 14.62
N LEU A 99 1.16 -5.22 14.39
CA LEU A 99 0.31 -4.61 15.42
C LEU A 99 -0.64 -5.62 16.07
N ALA A 100 -1.28 -6.49 15.28
CA ALA A 100 -2.17 -7.52 15.81
C ALA A 100 -1.43 -8.50 16.74
N TRP A 101 -0.21 -8.90 16.36
CA TRP A 101 0.65 -9.75 17.20
C TRP A 101 1.12 -9.06 18.48
N ILE A 102 1.52 -7.79 18.39
CA ILE A 102 1.93 -7.00 19.55
C ILE A 102 0.78 -6.96 20.56
N TRP A 103 -0.43 -6.61 20.13
CA TRP A 103 -1.60 -6.60 20.99
C TRP A 103 -1.85 -7.96 21.64
N ALA A 104 -1.88 -9.02 20.83
CA ALA A 104 -2.17 -10.38 21.31
C ALA A 104 -1.17 -10.85 22.37
N LEU A 105 0.11 -10.52 22.21
CA LEU A 105 1.18 -10.94 23.11
C LEU A 105 1.21 -10.10 24.38
N GLU A 106 1.13 -8.78 24.27
CA GLU A 106 1.17 -7.87 25.42
C GLU A 106 -0.02 -8.07 26.35
N ASN A 107 -1.19 -8.43 25.80
CA ASN A 107 -2.42 -8.69 26.55
C ASN A 107 -2.67 -10.18 26.83
N ASN A 108 -1.73 -11.06 26.48
CA ASN A 108 -1.85 -12.52 26.65
C ASN A 108 -3.18 -13.08 26.14
N VAL A 109 -3.63 -12.64 24.96
CA VAL A 109 -4.94 -12.99 24.39
C VAL A 109 -4.99 -14.49 24.05
N LYS A 110 -5.96 -15.20 24.63
CA LYS A 110 -6.18 -16.63 24.40
C LYS A 110 -7.52 -16.90 23.73
N ARG A 111 -7.60 -18.07 23.09
CA ARG A 111 -8.88 -18.67 22.68
C ARG A 111 -9.72 -19.07 23.89
N PRO A 112 -11.04 -19.30 23.71
CA PRO A 112 -11.92 -19.76 24.79
C PRO A 112 -11.49 -21.07 25.46
N ASP A 113 -10.70 -21.91 24.78
CA ASP A 113 -10.13 -23.14 25.31
C ASP A 113 -8.82 -22.92 26.09
N GLY A 114 -8.43 -21.66 26.34
CA GLY A 114 -7.22 -21.27 27.06
C GLY A 114 -5.93 -21.35 26.23
N LYS A 115 -5.99 -21.81 24.98
CA LYS A 115 -4.81 -21.94 24.10
C LYS A 115 -4.49 -20.63 23.39
N ASP A 116 -3.25 -20.52 22.92
CA ASP A 116 -2.83 -19.40 22.08
C ASP A 116 -3.67 -19.28 20.81
N LEU A 117 -3.81 -18.04 20.33
CA LEU A 117 -4.37 -17.75 19.02
C LEU A 117 -3.53 -18.44 17.93
N ARG A 118 -4.20 -19.02 16.93
CA ARG A 118 -3.53 -19.49 15.71
C ARG A 118 -3.11 -18.28 14.88
N ARG A 119 -2.07 -18.44 14.05
CA ARG A 119 -1.62 -17.38 13.14
C ARG A 119 -2.74 -16.73 12.34
N THR A 120 -3.71 -17.51 11.86
CA THR A 120 -4.83 -16.99 11.06
C THR A 120 -5.90 -16.26 11.87
N GLU A 121 -5.78 -16.23 13.20
CA GLU A 121 -6.70 -15.56 14.13
C GLU A 121 -6.11 -14.23 14.65
N VAL A 122 -4.82 -13.99 14.43
CA VAL A 122 -4.13 -12.75 14.83
C VAL A 122 -4.20 -11.74 13.69
N VAL A 123 -5.41 -11.24 13.47
CA VAL A 123 -5.75 -10.24 12.43
C VAL A 123 -6.85 -9.33 12.94
N PHE A 124 -6.87 -8.06 12.48
CA PHE A 124 -7.90 -7.09 12.88
C PHE A 124 -9.22 -7.21 12.10
N ASP A 125 -9.20 -7.77 10.89
CA ASP A 125 -10.40 -7.92 10.06
C ASP A 125 -10.55 -9.33 9.50
N GLY A 126 -11.80 -9.69 9.19
CA GLY A 126 -12.19 -10.98 8.64
C GLY A 126 -12.80 -11.95 9.65
N PRO A 127 -13.32 -13.10 9.18
CA PRO A 127 -14.15 -13.99 9.99
C PRO A 127 -13.42 -14.64 11.18
N LYS A 128 -12.09 -14.68 11.12
CA LYS A 128 -11.21 -15.26 12.16
C LYS A 128 -10.71 -14.24 13.19
N ALA A 129 -10.93 -12.95 12.98
CA ALA A 129 -10.49 -11.86 13.85
C ALA A 129 -11.23 -11.82 15.21
N LYS A 130 -12.32 -12.57 15.36
CA LYS A 130 -13.29 -12.45 16.46
C LYS A 130 -12.67 -12.42 17.85
N THR A 131 -11.73 -13.33 18.13
CA THR A 131 -11.12 -13.42 19.47
C THR A 131 -10.21 -12.23 19.74
N LEU A 132 -9.37 -11.85 18.76
CA LEU A 132 -8.50 -10.69 18.89
C LEU A 132 -9.32 -9.40 19.05
N VAL A 133 -10.29 -9.17 18.17
CA VAL A 133 -11.10 -7.94 18.20
C VAL A 133 -11.89 -7.81 19.50
N LYS A 134 -12.42 -8.91 20.05
CA LYS A 134 -13.09 -8.91 21.36
C LYS A 134 -12.18 -8.57 22.54
N SER A 135 -10.87 -8.73 22.39
CA SER A 135 -9.89 -8.40 23.43
C SER A 135 -9.47 -6.93 23.41
N LEU A 136 -9.81 -6.18 22.36
CA LEU A 136 -9.44 -4.78 22.22
C LEU A 136 -10.25 -3.90 23.17
N THR A 137 -9.69 -2.75 23.51
CA THR A 137 -10.43 -1.72 24.23
C THR A 137 -11.53 -1.12 23.36
N PRO A 138 -12.56 -0.49 23.95
CA PRO A 138 -13.61 0.19 23.18
C PRO A 138 -13.06 1.24 22.21
N ALA A 139 -11.98 1.95 22.59
CA ALA A 139 -11.34 2.93 21.72
C ALA A 139 -10.76 2.28 20.45
N LEU A 140 -10.00 1.19 20.59
CA LEU A 140 -9.44 0.46 19.44
C LEU A 140 -10.51 -0.23 18.60
N CYS A 141 -11.57 -0.73 19.23
CA CYS A 141 -12.71 -1.30 18.50
C CYS A 141 -13.34 -0.26 17.56
N ASN A 142 -13.54 0.97 18.04
CA ASN A 142 -14.11 2.04 17.22
C ASN A 142 -13.18 2.41 16.06
N VAL A 143 -11.88 2.55 16.32
CA VAL A 143 -10.88 2.85 15.28
C VAL A 143 -10.90 1.79 14.18
N ILE A 144 -10.91 0.50 14.54
CA ILE A 144 -10.95 -0.59 13.55
C ILE A 144 -12.28 -0.62 12.80
N ALA A 145 -13.40 -0.35 13.49
CA ALA A 145 -14.72 -0.31 12.87
C ALA A 145 -14.82 0.80 11.81
N ASP A 146 -14.27 1.97 12.10
CA ASP A 146 -14.23 3.12 11.18
C ASP A 146 -13.35 2.84 9.94
N MET A 147 -12.38 1.92 10.06
CA MET A 147 -11.46 1.53 8.98
C MET A 147 -11.96 0.35 8.13
N LYS A 148 -13.18 -0.16 8.35
CA LYS A 148 -13.67 -1.40 7.73
C LYS A 148 -13.61 -1.37 6.19
N ASP A 149 -14.04 -0.26 5.58
CA ASP A 149 -14.04 -0.13 4.12
C ASP A 149 -12.62 -0.04 3.57
N TRP A 150 -11.71 0.60 4.31
CA TRP A 150 -10.29 0.63 3.98
C TRP A 150 -9.67 -0.78 4.06
N PHE A 151 -9.96 -1.57 5.10
CA PHE A 151 -9.51 -2.97 5.18
C PHE A 151 -10.02 -3.81 4.00
N ALA A 152 -11.27 -3.61 3.59
CA ALA A 152 -11.85 -4.30 2.44
C ALA A 152 -11.14 -3.91 1.13
N ALA A 153 -10.91 -2.61 0.90
CA ALA A 153 -10.20 -2.11 -0.27
C ALA A 153 -8.74 -2.60 -0.28
N LEU A 154 -8.03 -2.45 0.82
CA LEU A 154 -6.66 -2.86 0.98
C LEU A 154 -6.51 -4.37 0.70
N ARG A 155 -7.43 -5.21 1.21
CA ARG A 155 -7.44 -6.67 0.96
C ARG A 155 -7.44 -7.03 -0.51
N ILE A 156 -8.23 -6.34 -1.34
CA ILE A 156 -8.27 -6.56 -2.79
C ILE A 156 -6.87 -6.38 -3.37
N TYR A 157 -6.17 -5.33 -2.96
CA TYR A 157 -4.81 -5.04 -3.42
C TYR A 157 -3.78 -6.07 -2.95
N ARG A 158 -3.78 -6.51 -1.68
CA ARG A 158 -2.86 -7.60 -1.27
C ARG A 158 -3.17 -8.89 -1.96
N ASP A 159 -4.42 -9.34 -1.92
CA ASP A 159 -4.75 -10.66 -2.45
C ASP A 159 -4.47 -10.69 -3.97
N GLY A 160 -4.74 -9.59 -4.66
CA GLY A 160 -4.33 -9.38 -6.05
C GLY A 160 -2.81 -9.48 -6.24
N VAL A 161 -2.04 -8.65 -5.53
CA VAL A 161 -0.58 -8.58 -5.65
C VAL A 161 0.13 -9.87 -5.25
N ALA A 162 -0.34 -10.52 -4.18
CA ALA A 162 0.31 -11.69 -3.61
C ALA A 162 -0.02 -12.98 -4.38
N HIS A 163 -1.16 -13.03 -5.08
CA HIS A 163 -1.69 -14.28 -5.62
C HIS A 163 -2.12 -14.24 -7.09
N GLN A 164 -2.28 -13.06 -7.69
CA GLN A 164 -2.88 -12.93 -9.02
C GLN A 164 -1.99 -12.12 -9.97
N ILE A 165 -1.93 -10.80 -9.79
CA ILE A 165 -1.34 -9.85 -10.74
C ILE A 165 -0.69 -8.67 -10.00
N PRO A 166 0.44 -8.13 -10.52
CA PRO A 166 1.09 -6.97 -9.91
C PRO A 166 0.27 -5.69 -10.09
N ILE A 167 0.48 -4.73 -9.19
CA ILE A 167 -0.01 -3.36 -9.37
C ILE A 167 0.74 -2.73 -10.53
N TYR A 168 0.03 -2.00 -11.39
CA TYR A 168 0.62 -1.23 -12.48
C TYR A 168 0.07 0.21 -12.51
N ILE A 169 0.84 1.10 -13.13
CA ILE A 169 0.40 2.46 -13.45
C ILE A 169 -0.16 2.44 -14.87
N PRO A 170 -1.48 2.66 -15.06
CA PRO A 170 -2.06 2.58 -16.38
C PRO A 170 -1.56 3.71 -17.26
N PHE A 171 -1.28 3.33 -18.50
CA PHE A 171 -1.01 4.26 -19.57
C PHE A 171 -2.34 4.84 -20.07
N LEU A 172 -2.44 6.17 -20.11
CA LEU A 172 -3.70 6.85 -20.36
C LEU A 172 -3.73 7.43 -21.77
N PHE A 173 -4.79 7.13 -22.52
CA PHE A 173 -5.04 7.64 -23.87
C PHE A 173 -6.22 8.63 -23.88
N ASN A 174 -6.18 9.60 -24.80
CA ASN A 174 -7.37 10.34 -25.21
C ASN A 174 -8.12 9.51 -26.28
N GLU A 175 -9.26 9.99 -26.75
CA GLU A 175 -10.09 9.22 -27.66
C GLU A 175 -9.37 8.83 -28.97
N SER A 176 -8.67 9.77 -29.61
CA SER A 176 -7.96 9.47 -30.86
C SER A 176 -6.73 8.59 -30.63
N GLU A 177 -6.01 8.81 -29.53
CA GLU A 177 -4.87 7.97 -29.14
C GLU A 177 -5.31 6.55 -28.78
N ASP A 178 -6.49 6.36 -28.18
CA ASP A 178 -7.02 5.03 -27.82
C ASP A 178 -7.35 4.22 -29.07
N ILE A 179 -7.95 4.86 -30.07
CA ILE A 179 -8.22 4.25 -31.38
C ILE A 179 -6.90 3.81 -32.04
N GLU A 180 -5.90 4.68 -32.08
CA GLU A 180 -4.61 4.34 -32.68
C GLU A 180 -3.83 3.30 -31.88
N SER A 181 -3.89 3.35 -30.54
CA SER A 181 -3.30 2.36 -29.64
C SER A 181 -3.87 0.97 -29.89
N LYS A 182 -5.20 0.85 -30.07
CA LYS A 182 -5.84 -0.42 -30.45
C LYS A 182 -5.32 -0.94 -31.79
N ARG A 183 -5.23 -0.09 -32.81
CA ARG A 183 -4.68 -0.45 -34.12
C ARG A 183 -3.24 -0.94 -34.03
N LEU A 184 -2.39 -0.26 -33.26
CA LEU A 184 -1.00 -0.65 -33.03
C LEU A 184 -0.90 -1.97 -32.24
N ASN A 185 -1.75 -2.19 -31.25
CA ASN A 185 -1.77 -3.45 -30.49
C ASN A 185 -2.15 -4.64 -31.38
N ASP A 186 -3.08 -4.46 -32.31
CA ASP A 186 -3.43 -5.51 -33.29
C ASP A 186 -2.21 -5.84 -34.17
N ALA A 187 -1.55 -4.83 -34.73
CA ALA A 187 -0.35 -5.01 -35.54
C ALA A 187 0.83 -5.63 -34.76
N ILE A 188 0.98 -5.30 -33.47
CA ILE A 188 1.98 -5.91 -32.59
C ILE A 188 1.72 -7.41 -32.43
N ARG A 189 0.45 -7.81 -32.26
CA ARG A 189 0.11 -9.24 -32.14
C ARG A 189 0.42 -10.00 -33.41
N ASP A 190 0.15 -9.42 -34.57
CA ASP A 190 0.47 -10.02 -35.86
C ASP A 190 1.99 -10.16 -36.04
N ALA A 191 2.76 -9.10 -35.75
CA ALA A 191 4.23 -9.14 -35.82
C ALA A 191 4.84 -10.15 -34.84
N ILE A 192 4.27 -10.33 -33.65
CA ILE A 192 4.67 -11.38 -32.70
C ILE A 192 4.39 -12.77 -33.28
N ALA A 193 3.22 -12.98 -33.89
CA ALA A 193 2.86 -14.26 -34.50
C ALA A 193 3.79 -14.63 -35.66
N ASP A 194 4.24 -13.64 -36.41
CA ASP A 194 5.18 -13.80 -37.54
C ASP A 194 6.65 -13.90 -37.11
N GLY A 195 6.96 -13.67 -35.83
CA GLY A 195 8.33 -13.69 -35.29
C GLY A 195 9.19 -12.48 -35.69
N ASP A 196 8.59 -11.40 -36.19
CA ASP A 196 9.30 -10.19 -36.60
C ASP A 196 9.60 -9.29 -35.39
N HIS A 197 10.67 -9.63 -34.67
CA HIS A 197 11.10 -8.89 -33.49
C HIS A 197 11.48 -7.43 -33.80
N GLY A 198 11.95 -7.13 -35.01
CA GLY A 198 12.32 -5.76 -35.40
C GLY A 198 11.08 -4.87 -35.47
N LEU A 199 10.06 -5.34 -36.19
CA LEU A 199 8.78 -4.64 -36.30
C LEU A 199 8.07 -4.49 -34.95
N VAL A 200 8.15 -5.52 -34.09
CA VAL A 200 7.61 -5.44 -32.72
C VAL A 200 8.21 -4.27 -31.94
N VAL A 201 9.53 -4.09 -31.98
CA VAL A 201 10.21 -2.97 -31.29
C VAL A 201 9.73 -1.62 -31.84
N GLU A 202 9.66 -1.47 -33.16
CA GLU A 202 9.22 -0.22 -33.78
C GLU A 202 7.76 0.13 -33.43
N LEU A 203 6.86 -0.85 -33.48
CA LEU A 203 5.45 -0.64 -33.14
C LEU A 203 5.26 -0.32 -31.66
N TYR A 204 6.02 -0.95 -30.76
CA TYR A 204 6.00 -0.58 -29.35
C TYR A 204 6.49 0.85 -29.13
N SER A 205 7.56 1.29 -29.82
CA SER A 205 8.03 2.67 -29.76
C SER A 205 6.95 3.65 -30.19
N LYS A 206 6.32 3.43 -31.35
CA LYS A 206 5.20 4.26 -31.85
C LYS A 206 4.03 4.31 -30.88
N ARG A 207 3.68 3.18 -30.26
CA ARG A 207 2.60 3.12 -29.27
C ARG A 207 2.94 3.89 -28.00
N ASN A 208 4.20 3.86 -27.56
CA ASN A 208 4.65 4.58 -26.37
C ASN A 208 4.77 6.09 -26.60
N GLU A 209 4.77 6.57 -27.86
CA GLU A 209 4.65 7.99 -28.20
C GLU A 209 3.20 8.51 -28.10
N LEU A 210 2.21 7.61 -28.14
CA LEU A 210 0.83 7.97 -27.82
C LEU A 210 0.72 8.17 -26.31
N GLY A 211 -0.21 8.97 -25.82
CA GLY A 211 -0.61 9.01 -24.40
C GLY A 211 0.49 9.36 -23.39
N ASP A 212 0.21 9.10 -22.10
CA ASP A 212 1.18 9.30 -21.00
C ASP A 212 0.79 8.44 -19.78
N TYR A 213 1.74 8.18 -18.90
CA TYR A 213 1.44 7.58 -17.60
C TYR A 213 0.71 8.56 -16.70
N GLY A 214 -0.32 8.06 -16.02
CA GLY A 214 -1.16 8.87 -15.17
C GLY A 214 -0.75 8.88 -13.70
N ALA A 215 -1.60 9.52 -12.93
CA ALA A 215 -1.56 9.56 -11.46
C ALA A 215 -2.34 8.39 -10.80
N LEU A 216 -2.54 7.31 -11.54
CA LEU A 216 -3.40 6.19 -11.15
C LEU A 216 -2.57 4.95 -10.85
N MET A 217 -3.09 4.08 -10.01
CA MET A 217 -2.64 2.70 -9.87
C MET A 217 -3.83 1.76 -9.98
N ALA A 218 -3.59 0.56 -10.50
CA ALA A 218 -4.61 -0.45 -10.71
C ALA A 218 -4.03 -1.86 -10.64
N LEU A 219 -4.90 -2.86 -10.42
CA LEU A 219 -4.58 -4.27 -10.64
C LEU A 219 -4.95 -4.69 -12.07
N SER A 220 -6.12 -4.27 -12.56
CA SER A 220 -6.54 -4.46 -13.94
C SER A 220 -7.52 -3.36 -14.34
N VAL A 221 -7.86 -3.30 -15.64
CA VAL A 221 -8.89 -2.39 -16.19
C VAL A 221 -10.28 -2.65 -15.58
N GLU A 222 -10.53 -3.87 -15.11
CA GLU A 222 -11.82 -4.28 -14.51
C GLU A 222 -11.88 -3.98 -13.01
N HIS A 223 -10.74 -3.77 -12.35
CA HIS A 223 -10.70 -3.40 -10.93
C HIS A 223 -10.71 -1.87 -10.76
N SER A 224 -11.19 -1.41 -9.60
CA SER A 224 -11.25 0.01 -9.28
C SER A 224 -9.86 0.63 -9.28
N THR A 225 -9.62 1.61 -10.17
CA THR A 225 -8.41 2.42 -10.19
C THR A 225 -8.37 3.36 -8.98
N MET A 226 -7.20 3.56 -8.38
CA MET A 226 -7.00 4.51 -7.28
C MET A 226 -6.00 5.59 -7.68
N MET A 227 -6.13 6.76 -7.05
CA MET A 227 -5.12 7.82 -7.18
C MET A 227 -3.88 7.41 -6.40
N LEU A 228 -2.74 7.29 -7.07
CA LEU A 228 -1.50 6.75 -6.52
C LEU A 228 -1.04 7.50 -5.25
N HIS A 229 -0.71 8.79 -5.40
CA HIS A 229 -0.08 9.56 -4.33
C HIS A 229 -0.99 9.74 -3.11
N PRO A 230 -2.27 10.15 -3.24
CA PRO A 230 -3.17 10.25 -2.10
C PRO A 230 -3.40 8.91 -1.41
N GLN A 231 -3.49 7.80 -2.16
CA GLN A 231 -3.72 6.50 -1.56
C GLN A 231 -2.55 6.08 -0.66
N MET A 232 -1.30 6.27 -1.12
CA MET A 232 -0.14 5.95 -0.28
C MET A 232 -0.06 6.82 0.99
N VAL A 233 -0.44 8.11 0.92
CA VAL A 233 -0.57 8.95 2.12
C VAL A 233 -1.65 8.40 3.05
N CYS A 234 -2.83 8.05 2.53
CA CYS A 234 -3.92 7.49 3.33
C CYS A 234 -3.54 6.16 4.00
N ASP A 235 -2.81 5.30 3.30
CA ASP A 235 -2.36 4.02 3.84
C ASP A 235 -1.34 4.21 4.96
N LEU A 236 -0.34 5.09 4.76
CA LEU A 236 0.61 5.46 5.82
C LEU A 236 -0.14 6.05 7.02
N ALA A 237 -1.04 7.00 6.77
CA ALA A 237 -1.85 7.65 7.79
C ALA A 237 -2.64 6.65 8.64
N THR A 238 -3.23 5.66 7.99
CA THR A 238 -4.05 4.64 8.66
C THR A 238 -3.18 3.75 9.54
N VAL A 239 -2.02 3.30 9.04
CA VAL A 239 -1.07 2.49 9.82
C VAL A 239 -0.53 3.27 11.02
N VAL A 240 -0.13 4.53 10.81
CA VAL A 240 0.41 5.39 11.87
C VAL A 240 -0.66 5.68 12.91
N ASN A 241 -1.87 6.06 12.51
CA ASN A 241 -2.96 6.36 13.44
C ASN A 241 -3.32 5.12 14.27
N LEU A 242 -3.50 3.95 13.64
CA LEU A 242 -3.77 2.71 14.38
C LEU A 242 -2.62 2.36 15.35
N GLY A 243 -1.37 2.55 14.92
CA GLY A 243 -0.20 2.35 15.77
C GLY A 243 -0.18 3.31 16.96
N GLU A 244 -0.36 4.61 16.76
CA GLU A 244 -0.42 5.60 17.85
C GLU A 244 -1.54 5.27 18.85
N GLN A 245 -2.74 4.92 18.38
CA GLN A 245 -3.84 4.51 19.26
C GLN A 245 -3.50 3.23 20.02
N MET A 246 -2.91 2.24 19.36
CA MET A 246 -2.52 0.99 20.00
C MET A 246 -1.48 1.21 21.10
N PHE A 247 -0.41 1.96 20.82
CA PHE A 247 0.64 2.21 21.81
C PHE A 247 0.13 3.10 22.96
N THR A 248 -0.79 4.04 22.70
CA THR A 248 -1.49 4.80 23.75
C THR A 248 -2.27 3.88 24.68
N GLU A 249 -3.01 2.90 24.14
CA GLU A 249 -3.79 1.97 24.97
C GLU A 249 -2.88 0.98 25.72
N LEU A 250 -1.77 0.55 25.12
CA LEU A 250 -0.79 -0.31 25.77
C LEU A 250 -0.05 0.38 26.93
N GLU A 251 0.03 1.71 26.98
CA GLU A 251 0.57 2.47 28.12
C GLU A 251 -0.40 2.56 29.30
N ARG A 252 -1.69 2.34 29.07
CA ARG A 252 -2.74 2.44 30.11
C ARG A 252 -2.98 1.12 30.86
N LEU A 253 -2.37 0.03 30.40
CA LEU A 253 -2.51 -1.33 30.94
C LEU A 253 -1.28 -1.72 31.73
#